data_AF-A0A2N5SWA8-F1
#
_entry.id   AF-A0A2N5SWA8-F1
#
_cell.length_a   1.000
_cell.length_b   1.000
_cell.length_c   1.000
_cell.angle_alpha   90.00
_cell.angle_beta   90.00
_cell.angle_gamma   90.00
#
_symmetry.space_group_name_H-M   'P 1'
#
loop_
_entity.id
_entity.type
_entity.pdbx_description
1 polymer ?
#
loop_
_entity_poly.entity_id
_entity_poly.type
_entity_poly.pdbx_seq_one_letter_code
_entity_poly.pdbx_strand_id
1 'polypeptide(L)'
;MESLYSHLTHILNTFPISEIDIFSIPIDAPAPADEHHPFLLFQENHQLAIPKKVLLGLYAHLTQKLKHHHHHSPLETLHMTRILLIQNPDHQTALSLRRKLIPHNDHQELLKKELELTSLLLSISSHAKSSSLWSHRRWVFHALFHQAPATRLCHDDESPILQDAIYQPHTHAIPLTQIEKELAFNLTACDAYPRNYYAWFHRKWIMHQLIHSTPSSVSSSDHEKEEACDSERTRLLHFLSLHPRDHSATNYISFLITTTTIPHATRVKFIQDVYTILAQYPQYETVWSFLKFITISRTITIREMVVLFNSHPDLSQLLHSLNNDDNFSMFVTHASSASGGHNTLAAQELQVRERSLILCLRTLYFIGSHFQWAEWTDDVALFLLLRLPPPAILSSPDQPPFSHSLHTKLKSLLERFIVR
;
A
#
# COMPACT_ATOMS: atom_id res chain seq x y z
N MET A 1 -20.30 15.55 31.66
CA MET A 1 -19.36 15.68 30.53
C MET A 1 -17.99 16.18 30.96
N GLU A 2 -17.88 17.30 31.67
CA GLU A 2 -16.56 17.85 32.06
C GLU A 2 -15.71 16.86 32.90
N SER A 3 -16.31 16.19 33.90
CA SER A 3 -15.62 15.16 34.68
C SER A 3 -15.08 14.01 33.81
N LEU A 4 -15.86 13.53 32.83
CA LEU A 4 -15.43 12.49 31.89
C LEU A 4 -14.30 12.98 30.97
N TYR A 5 -14.36 14.25 30.55
CA TYR A 5 -13.29 14.89 29.77
C TYR A 5 -11.98 14.97 30.57
N SER A 6 -12.04 15.44 31.82
CA SER A 6 -10.88 15.52 32.71
C SER A 6 -10.29 14.13 32.98
N HIS A 7 -11.13 13.12 33.22
CA HIS A 7 -10.69 11.75 33.46
C HIS A 7 -10.02 11.14 32.21
N LEU A 8 -10.64 11.24 31.03
CA LEU A 8 -10.04 10.73 29.80
C LEU A 8 -8.72 11.45 29.47
N THR A 9 -8.68 12.77 29.67
CA THR A 9 -7.46 13.56 29.47
C THR A 9 -6.34 13.12 30.43
N HIS A 10 -6.68 12.84 31.69
CA HIS A 10 -5.73 12.30 32.65
C HIS A 10 -5.16 10.95 32.20
N ILE A 11 -6.02 9.99 31.85
CA ILE A 11 -5.60 8.66 31.36
C ILE A 11 -4.63 8.81 30.17
N LEU A 12 -5.05 9.59 29.17
CA LEU A 12 -4.28 9.80 27.94
C LEU A 12 -2.93 10.51 28.14
N ASN A 13 -2.76 11.24 29.24
CA ASN A 13 -1.52 11.97 29.56
C ASN A 13 -0.63 11.23 30.57
N THR A 14 -1.19 10.32 31.36
CA THR A 14 -0.50 9.59 32.42
C THR A 14 0.01 8.24 31.94
N PHE A 15 -0.76 7.53 31.11
CA PHE A 15 -0.42 6.19 30.65
C PHE A 15 0.13 6.19 29.22
N PRO A 16 1.12 5.31 28.92
CA PRO A 16 1.67 5.19 27.57
C PRO A 16 0.72 4.39 26.68
N ILE A 17 -0.34 5.03 26.16
CA ILE A 17 -1.33 4.36 25.30
C ILE A 17 -0.80 4.27 23.86
N SER A 18 -0.73 3.06 23.31
CA SER A 18 -0.37 2.80 21.91
C SER A 18 -1.56 2.46 21.01
N GLU A 19 -2.67 1.99 21.59
CA GLU A 19 -3.85 1.56 20.84
C GLU A 19 -5.15 2.03 21.51
N ILE A 20 -6.12 2.45 20.69
CA ILE A 20 -7.48 2.80 21.14
C ILE A 20 -8.50 1.92 20.44
N ASP A 21 -9.39 1.31 21.23
CA ASP A 21 -10.59 0.63 20.72
C ASP A 21 -11.85 1.42 21.10
N ILE A 22 -12.79 1.52 20.17
CA ILE A 22 -14.07 2.21 20.38
C ILE A 22 -15.19 1.17 20.37
N PHE A 23 -15.62 0.78 21.56
CA PHE A 23 -16.58 -0.30 21.73
C PHE A 23 -18.00 0.19 21.99
N SER A 24 -18.97 -0.65 21.69
CA SER A 24 -20.37 -0.41 22.05
C SER A 24 -20.71 -1.21 23.31
N ILE A 25 -21.04 -0.53 24.41
CA ILE A 25 -21.52 -1.21 25.62
C ILE A 25 -22.90 -1.85 25.33
N PRO A 26 -23.08 -3.18 25.54
CA PRO A 26 -24.42 -3.78 25.59
C PRO A 26 -25.23 -3.17 26.74
N ILE A 27 -26.52 -2.92 26.52
CA ILE A 27 -27.39 -2.14 27.42
C ILE A 27 -27.41 -2.65 28.88
N ASP A 28 -27.07 -3.92 29.12
CA ASP A 28 -27.23 -4.59 30.42
C ASP A 28 -25.92 -5.11 31.05
N ALA A 29 -24.74 -4.69 30.57
CA ALA A 29 -23.49 -5.13 31.17
C ALA A 29 -23.27 -4.45 32.54
N PRO A 30 -23.04 -5.20 33.63
CA PRO A 30 -22.66 -4.59 34.91
C PRO A 30 -21.37 -3.79 34.72
N ALA A 31 -21.31 -2.59 35.31
CA ALA A 31 -20.11 -1.77 35.29
C ALA A 31 -18.96 -2.61 35.86
N PRO A 32 -17.89 -2.90 35.09
CA PRO A 32 -16.73 -3.57 35.64
C PRO A 32 -16.21 -2.76 36.82
N ALA A 33 -15.75 -3.44 37.87
CA ALA A 33 -15.07 -2.81 39.00
C ALA A 33 -13.67 -2.34 38.56
N ASP A 34 -13.64 -1.40 37.61
CA ASP A 34 -12.46 -0.77 37.05
C ASP A 34 -12.37 0.66 37.61
N GLU A 35 -11.20 1.02 38.13
CA GLU A 35 -10.89 2.36 38.65
C GLU A 35 -11.12 3.45 37.59
N HIS A 36 -10.94 3.10 36.31
CA HIS A 36 -11.06 4.02 35.19
C HIS A 36 -12.44 4.04 34.53
N HIS A 37 -13.43 3.34 35.10
CA HIS A 37 -14.79 3.31 34.56
C HIS A 37 -15.32 4.73 34.26
N PRO A 38 -15.90 4.97 33.06
CA PRO A 38 -16.35 3.99 32.07
C PRO A 38 -15.31 3.61 31.00
N PHE A 39 -14.07 4.10 31.11
CA PHE A 39 -12.98 3.72 30.22
C PHE A 39 -12.35 2.42 30.73
N LEU A 40 -11.92 1.54 29.83
CA LEU A 40 -11.23 0.30 30.20
C LEU A 40 -9.76 0.45 29.82
N LEU A 41 -8.89 0.37 30.82
CA LEU A 41 -7.45 0.53 30.62
C LEU A 41 -6.74 -0.83 30.80
N PHE A 42 -6.21 -1.35 29.70
CA PHE A 42 -5.39 -2.57 29.71
C PHE A 42 -3.91 -2.18 29.76
N GLN A 43 -3.39 -1.93 30.97
CA GLN A 43 -2.04 -1.39 31.16
C GLN A 43 -0.95 -2.29 30.56
N GLU A 44 -1.07 -3.60 30.68
CA GLU A 44 -0.09 -4.57 30.15
C GLU A 44 0.06 -4.49 28.62
N ASN A 45 -1.03 -4.15 27.92
CA ASN A 45 -1.08 -4.07 26.46
C ASN A 45 -1.05 -2.62 25.95
N HIS A 46 -0.91 -1.62 26.83
CA HIS A 46 -0.95 -0.21 26.46
C HIS A 46 -2.22 0.19 25.65
N GLN A 47 -3.35 -0.48 25.92
CA GLN A 47 -4.59 -0.33 25.17
C GLN A 47 -5.66 0.37 26.01
N LEU A 48 -6.38 1.30 25.38
CA LEU A 48 -7.49 2.02 25.99
C LEU A 48 -8.79 1.77 25.21
N ALA A 49 -9.78 1.17 25.86
CA ALA A 49 -11.11 1.03 25.27
C ALA A 49 -12.02 2.17 25.75
N ILE A 50 -12.66 2.86 24.80
CA ILE A 50 -13.53 4.01 25.06
C ILE A 50 -14.97 3.67 24.62
N PRO A 51 -15.97 3.81 25.50
CA PRO A 51 -17.36 3.60 25.11
C PRO A 51 -17.83 4.60 24.06
N LYS A 52 -18.35 4.09 22.94
CA LYS A 52 -18.83 4.91 21.82
C LYS A 52 -19.83 5.99 22.23
N LYS A 53 -20.79 5.68 23.12
CA LYS A 53 -21.79 6.65 23.60
C LYS A 53 -21.14 7.78 24.40
N VAL A 54 -20.16 7.46 25.25
CA VAL A 54 -19.41 8.44 26.04
C VAL A 54 -18.59 9.33 25.12
N LEU A 55 -17.89 8.74 24.15
CA LEU A 55 -17.07 9.46 23.19
C LEU A 55 -17.89 10.41 22.31
N LEU A 56 -19.07 9.99 21.83
CA LEU A 56 -20.00 10.86 21.09
C LEU A 56 -20.50 12.03 21.93
N GLY A 57 -20.83 11.80 23.20
CA GLY A 57 -21.20 12.87 24.12
C GLY A 57 -20.05 13.86 24.33
N LEU A 58 -18.82 13.34 24.52
CA LEU A 58 -17.61 14.16 24.69
C LEU A 58 -17.36 14.99 23.44
N TYR A 59 -17.49 14.40 22.26
CA TYR A 59 -17.35 15.09 20.99
C TYR A 59 -18.32 16.27 20.88
N ALA A 60 -19.62 16.05 21.11
CA ALA A 60 -20.62 17.13 21.05
C ALA A 60 -20.32 18.27 22.05
N HIS A 61 -19.95 17.94 23.29
CA HIS A 61 -19.57 18.91 24.33
C HIS A 61 -18.32 19.71 23.94
N LEU A 62 -17.26 19.01 23.50
CA LEU A 62 -15.97 19.63 23.18
C LEU A 62 -16.02 20.44 21.89
N THR A 63 -16.82 20.06 20.89
CA THR A 63 -17.01 20.88 19.68
C THR A 63 -17.61 22.24 20.02
N GLN A 64 -18.55 22.32 20.98
CA GLN A 64 -19.09 23.60 21.43
C GLN A 64 -18.04 24.41 22.21
N LYS A 65 -17.31 23.76 23.12
CA LYS A 65 -16.23 24.39 23.90
C LYS A 65 -15.11 24.95 23.00
N LEU A 66 -14.74 24.22 21.94
CA LEU A 66 -13.70 24.62 20.98
C LEU A 66 -14.04 25.91 20.20
N LYS A 67 -15.33 26.26 20.03
CA LYS A 67 -15.72 27.54 19.40
C LYS A 67 -15.16 28.74 20.15
N HIS A 68 -14.95 28.58 21.46
CA HIS A 68 -14.40 29.58 22.36
C HIS A 68 -12.92 29.33 22.68
N HIS A 69 -12.17 28.65 21.79
CA HIS A 69 -10.76 28.28 22.00
C HIS A 69 -9.84 29.46 22.36
N HIS A 70 -10.14 30.69 21.92
CA HIS A 70 -9.38 31.89 22.29
C HIS A 70 -9.39 32.18 23.81
N HIS A 71 -10.34 31.63 24.56
CA HIS A 71 -10.44 31.75 26.02
C HIS A 71 -9.75 30.61 26.76
N HIS A 72 -9.18 29.64 26.04
CA HIS A 72 -8.51 28.47 26.60
C HIS A 72 -7.02 28.54 26.37
N SER A 73 -6.24 27.94 27.27
CA SER A 73 -4.79 27.85 27.08
C SER A 73 -4.45 27.00 25.84
N PRO A 74 -3.26 27.18 25.23
CA PRO A 74 -2.80 26.33 24.14
C PRO A 74 -2.84 24.84 24.51
N LEU A 75 -2.40 24.49 25.72
CA LEU A 75 -2.38 23.11 26.20
C LEU A 75 -3.78 22.51 26.33
N GLU A 76 -4.74 23.26 26.90
CA GLU A 76 -6.13 22.81 26.95
C GLU A 76 -6.72 22.61 25.55
N THR A 77 -6.40 23.49 24.61
CA THR A 77 -6.84 23.36 23.22
C THR A 77 -6.25 22.09 22.57
N LEU A 78 -4.99 21.76 22.85
CA LEU A 78 -4.38 20.51 22.41
C LEU A 78 -5.04 19.27 23.05
N HIS A 79 -5.46 19.33 24.31
CA HIS A 79 -6.20 18.23 24.96
C HIS A 79 -7.61 18.05 24.37
N MET A 80 -8.35 19.14 24.16
CA MET A 80 -9.68 19.09 23.54
C MET A 80 -9.61 18.52 22.13
N THR A 81 -8.67 19.02 21.31
CA THR A 81 -8.49 18.54 19.93
C THR A 81 -8.06 17.08 19.86
N ARG A 82 -7.26 16.58 20.81
CA ARG A 82 -6.90 15.15 20.90
C ARG A 82 -8.14 14.27 20.98
N ILE A 83 -9.08 14.58 21.88
CA ILE A 83 -10.32 13.78 22.05
C ILE A 83 -11.25 13.94 20.84
N LEU A 84 -11.34 15.13 20.25
CA LEU A 84 -12.10 15.33 19.01
C LEU A 84 -11.57 14.46 17.87
N LEU A 85 -10.25 14.34 17.74
CA LEU A 85 -9.60 13.53 16.72
C LEU A 85 -9.74 12.02 16.97
N ILE A 86 -9.81 11.59 18.23
CA ILE A 86 -10.12 10.19 18.59
C ILE A 86 -11.52 9.79 18.08
N GLN A 87 -12.49 10.69 18.08
CA GLN A 87 -13.82 10.43 17.55
C GLN A 87 -13.93 10.66 16.03
N ASN A 88 -13.21 11.65 15.51
CA ASN A 88 -13.28 12.06 14.11
C ASN A 88 -11.88 12.51 13.61
N PRO A 89 -11.14 11.63 12.89
CA PRO A 89 -9.79 11.95 12.43
C PRO A 89 -9.76 13.06 11.38
N ASP A 90 -10.91 13.34 10.73
CA ASP A 90 -11.06 14.37 9.70
C ASP A 90 -11.66 15.67 10.25
N HIS A 91 -11.64 15.88 11.57
CA HIS A 91 -12.07 17.15 12.17
C HIS A 91 -11.09 18.29 11.80
N GLN A 92 -11.32 18.95 10.66
CA GLN A 92 -10.42 19.95 10.08
C GLN A 92 -10.03 21.07 11.04
N THR A 93 -10.99 21.67 11.75
CA THR A 93 -10.69 22.73 12.73
C THR A 93 -9.73 22.25 13.83
N ALA A 94 -9.86 21.01 14.28
CA ALA A 94 -8.96 20.45 15.28
C ALA A 94 -7.55 20.31 14.71
N LEU A 95 -7.39 19.74 13.51
CA LEU A 95 -6.09 19.62 12.83
C LEU A 95 -5.45 20.99 12.57
N SER A 96 -6.20 21.97 12.06
CA SER A 96 -5.69 23.33 11.80
C SER A 96 -5.26 24.04 13.08
N LEU A 97 -6.04 23.92 14.17
CA LEU A 97 -5.64 24.49 15.46
C LEU A 97 -4.35 23.86 15.99
N ARG A 98 -4.18 22.55 15.84
CA ARG A 98 -2.92 21.88 16.22
C ARG A 98 -1.73 22.40 15.42
N ARG A 99 -1.87 22.56 14.10
CA ARG A 99 -0.83 23.16 13.25
C ARG A 99 -0.48 24.59 13.67
N LYS A 100 -1.49 25.40 14.04
CA LYS A 100 -1.30 26.77 14.51
C LYS A 100 -0.60 26.85 15.87
N LEU A 101 -0.93 25.93 16.79
CA LEU A 101 -0.40 25.92 18.15
C LEU A 101 0.98 25.26 18.29
N ILE A 102 1.37 24.44 17.31
CA ILE A 102 2.69 23.77 17.28
C ILE A 102 3.49 24.38 16.11
N PRO A 103 4.11 25.56 16.31
CA PRO A 103 4.85 26.22 15.24
C PRO A 103 6.13 25.46 14.86
N HIS A 104 6.61 25.73 13.64
CA HIS A 104 7.83 25.17 13.09
C HIS A 104 9.08 25.60 13.89
N ASN A 105 10.11 24.75 13.92
CA ASN A 105 11.48 25.01 14.39
C ASN A 105 11.73 25.11 15.92
N ASP A 106 10.76 25.50 16.77
CA ASP A 106 11.03 25.76 18.19
C ASP A 106 10.40 24.75 19.18
N HIS A 107 9.68 23.75 18.66
CA HIS A 107 8.98 22.76 19.49
C HIS A 107 9.17 21.31 19.00
N GLN A 108 10.43 20.90 18.80
CA GLN A 108 10.75 19.52 18.40
C GLN A 108 10.09 18.46 19.31
N GLU A 109 10.07 18.69 20.63
CA GLU A 109 9.42 17.76 21.56
C GLU A 109 7.89 17.70 21.41
N LEU A 110 7.23 18.83 21.11
CA LEU A 110 5.78 18.81 20.83
C LEU A 110 5.49 18.14 19.49
N LEU A 111 6.34 18.35 18.48
CA LEU A 111 6.20 17.68 17.17
C LEU A 111 6.43 16.17 17.28
N LYS A 112 7.35 15.70 18.12
CA LYS A 112 7.50 14.26 18.43
C LYS A 112 6.24 13.69 19.07
N LYS A 113 5.67 14.39 20.07
CA LYS A 113 4.38 14.02 20.67
C LYS A 113 3.22 14.07 19.68
N GLU A 114 3.27 15.00 18.73
CA GLU A 114 2.28 15.10 17.65
C GLU A 114 2.40 13.89 16.71
N LEU A 115 3.61 13.44 16.40
CA LEU A 115 3.84 12.23 15.63
C LEU A 115 3.30 10.99 16.37
N GLU A 116 3.58 10.87 17.67
CA GLU A 116 3.02 9.81 18.54
C GLU A 116 1.49 9.84 18.55
N LEU A 117 0.88 11.03 18.64
CA LEU A 117 -0.57 11.17 18.55
C LEU A 117 -1.09 10.66 17.20
N THR A 118 -0.46 11.01 16.07
CA THR A 118 -0.93 10.50 14.77
C THR A 118 -0.78 8.97 14.68
N SER A 119 0.25 8.38 15.29
CA SER A 119 0.39 6.92 15.38
C SER A 119 -0.76 6.30 16.18
N LEU A 120 -1.07 6.87 17.35
CA LEU A 120 -2.20 6.45 18.19
C LEU A 120 -3.54 6.58 17.46
N LEU A 121 -3.78 7.69 16.76
CA LEU A 121 -5.03 7.89 16.01
C LEU A 121 -5.17 6.92 14.83
N LEU A 122 -4.06 6.56 14.18
CA LEU A 122 -4.04 5.59 13.08
C LEU A 122 -4.14 4.13 13.56
N SER A 123 -3.95 3.87 14.86
CA SER A 123 -4.24 2.55 15.46
C SER A 123 -5.73 2.23 15.47
N ILE A 124 -6.59 3.26 15.47
CA ILE A 124 -8.04 3.10 15.43
C ILE A 124 -8.40 2.64 14.01
N SER A 125 -8.90 1.41 13.87
CA SER A 125 -9.14 0.77 12.56
C SER A 125 -10.03 1.58 11.61
N SER A 126 -11.02 2.31 12.14
CA SER A 126 -11.90 3.18 11.34
C SER A 126 -11.18 4.43 10.80
N HIS A 127 -10.03 4.79 11.35
CA HIS A 127 -9.26 5.98 10.96
C HIS A 127 -8.20 5.67 9.89
N ALA A 128 -7.93 4.40 9.61
CA ALA A 128 -6.89 3.95 8.67
C ALA A 128 -6.98 4.63 7.29
N LYS A 129 -8.20 5.03 6.88
CA LYS A 129 -8.52 5.68 5.61
C LYS A 129 -8.63 7.21 5.66
N SER A 130 -8.35 7.86 6.78
CA SER A 130 -8.43 9.33 6.87
C SER A 130 -7.28 9.98 6.09
N SER A 131 -7.61 10.56 4.94
CA SER A 131 -6.64 11.31 4.13
C SER A 131 -6.09 12.51 4.89
N SER A 132 -6.91 13.18 5.70
CA SER A 132 -6.53 14.36 6.49
C SER A 132 -5.50 13.99 7.56
N LEU A 133 -5.67 12.86 8.24
CA LEU A 133 -4.76 12.39 9.27
C LEU A 133 -3.39 11.99 8.69
N TRP A 134 -3.37 11.27 7.56
CA TRP A 134 -2.12 10.98 6.85
C TRP A 134 -1.44 12.25 6.32
N SER A 135 -2.21 13.22 5.84
CA SER A 135 -1.68 14.53 5.45
C SER A 135 -1.07 15.29 6.63
N HIS A 136 -1.75 15.28 7.78
CA HIS A 136 -1.26 15.89 9.01
C HIS A 136 0.03 15.22 9.50
N ARG A 137 0.12 13.89 9.43
CA ARG A 137 1.36 13.16 9.75
C ARG A 137 2.53 13.62 8.84
N ARG A 138 2.31 13.77 7.53
CA ARG A 138 3.34 14.32 6.62
C ARG A 138 3.71 15.76 6.97
N TRP A 139 2.75 16.59 7.37
CA TRP A 139 3.03 17.94 7.89
C TRP A 139 3.92 17.90 9.13
N VAL A 140 3.70 16.97 10.07
CA VAL A 140 4.57 16.79 11.26
C VAL A 140 6.00 16.44 10.85
N PHE A 141 6.18 15.49 9.93
CA PHE A 141 7.51 15.16 9.39
C PHE A 141 8.17 16.37 8.72
N HIS A 142 7.42 17.09 7.87
CA HIS A 142 7.90 18.30 7.25
C HIS A 142 8.31 19.33 8.31
N ALA A 143 7.52 19.53 9.35
CA ALA A 143 7.83 20.46 10.44
C ALA A 143 9.07 20.06 11.26
N LEU A 144 9.35 18.76 11.38
CA LEU A 144 10.51 18.23 12.09
C LEU A 144 11.82 18.35 11.29
N PHE A 145 11.74 18.14 9.98
CA PHE A 145 12.94 17.94 9.14
C PHE A 145 13.12 18.99 8.03
N HIS A 146 12.17 19.89 7.81
CA HIS A 146 12.30 21.00 6.87
C HIS A 146 12.59 22.31 7.61
N GLN A 147 13.86 22.73 7.63
CA GLN A 147 14.20 24.10 8.01
C GLN A 147 14.19 24.98 6.75
N ALA A 148 13.13 25.77 6.57
CA ALA A 148 13.18 26.93 5.70
C ALA A 148 13.96 28.05 6.42
N PRO A 149 14.74 28.90 5.71
CA PRO A 149 15.23 30.13 6.31
C PRO A 149 14.03 30.92 6.86
N ALA A 150 14.15 31.41 8.09
CA ALA A 150 13.08 31.96 8.94
C ALA A 150 12.26 33.12 8.32
N THR A 151 12.57 33.57 7.10
CA THR A 151 12.01 34.74 6.44
C THR A 151 10.78 34.50 5.56
N ARG A 152 10.26 33.27 5.40
CA ARG A 152 9.16 33.02 4.44
C ARG A 152 7.82 32.49 4.99
N LEU A 153 7.69 32.21 6.29
CA LEU A 153 6.49 31.51 6.80
C LEU A 153 5.64 32.34 7.77
N CYS A 154 5.92 33.64 7.93
CA CYS A 154 5.18 34.55 8.82
C CYS A 154 3.86 35.07 8.22
N HIS A 155 3.31 34.45 7.17
CA HIS A 155 2.02 34.86 6.61
C HIS A 155 0.97 33.79 6.86
N ASP A 156 -0.10 34.20 7.54
CA ASP A 156 -1.31 33.47 7.95
C ASP A 156 -2.10 32.76 6.83
N ASP A 157 -1.56 32.65 5.61
CA ASP A 157 -2.22 31.94 4.53
C ASP A 157 -1.84 30.45 4.55
N GLU A 158 -2.84 29.58 4.76
CA GLU A 158 -2.83 28.18 4.31
C GLU A 158 -2.74 28.14 2.77
N SER A 159 -1.65 28.68 2.22
CA SER A 159 -1.41 28.80 0.79
C SER A 159 -1.16 27.41 0.20
N PRO A 160 -1.63 27.12 -1.04
CA PRO A 160 -1.30 25.89 -1.78
C PRO A 160 0.21 25.59 -1.83
N ILE A 161 1.05 26.61 -1.65
CA ILE A 161 2.52 26.50 -1.58
C ILE A 161 2.99 25.52 -0.48
N LEU A 162 2.32 25.48 0.69
CA LEU A 162 2.71 24.56 1.78
C LEU A 162 2.34 23.10 1.48
N GLN A 163 1.20 22.86 0.82
CA GLN A 163 0.81 21.52 0.42
C GLN A 163 1.78 20.95 -0.62
N ASP A 164 2.17 21.77 -1.60
CA ASP A 164 3.14 21.36 -2.62
C ASP A 164 4.52 21.11 -2.01
N ALA A 165 4.94 21.93 -1.04
CA ALA A 165 6.22 21.79 -0.34
C ALA A 165 6.32 20.49 0.48
N ILE A 166 5.21 20.01 1.08
CA ILE A 166 5.19 18.73 1.83
C ILE A 166 5.60 17.56 0.94
N TYR A 167 5.26 17.59 -0.35
CA TYR A 167 5.58 16.51 -1.29
C TYR A 167 6.94 16.66 -1.97
N GLN A 168 7.62 17.80 -1.78
CA GLN A 168 8.99 17.97 -2.26
C GLN A 168 10.00 17.26 -1.36
N PRO A 169 11.19 16.91 -1.90
CA PRO A 169 12.30 16.45 -1.08
C PRO A 169 12.65 17.46 0.02
N HIS A 170 12.85 16.99 1.25
CA HIS A 170 13.27 17.85 2.34
C HIS A 170 14.68 18.42 2.13
N THR A 171 14.89 19.66 2.59
CA THR A 171 16.19 20.33 2.51
C THR A 171 17.25 19.66 3.37
N HIS A 172 16.85 19.07 4.49
CA HIS A 172 17.69 18.23 5.34
C HIS A 172 17.20 16.79 5.25
N ALA A 173 18.14 15.85 5.22
CA ALA A 173 17.81 14.43 5.17
C ALA A 173 17.09 14.01 6.47
N ILE A 174 15.98 13.28 6.33
CA ILE A 174 15.37 12.58 7.45
C ILE A 174 16.38 11.51 7.91
N PRO A 175 16.72 11.41 9.22
CA PRO A 175 17.63 10.38 9.70
C PRO A 175 17.15 8.98 9.31
N LEU A 176 18.06 8.11 8.85
CA LEU A 176 17.73 6.74 8.42
C LEU A 176 16.99 5.96 9.52
N THR A 177 17.36 6.16 10.79
CA THR A 177 16.68 5.56 11.94
C THR A 177 15.20 5.98 12.04
N GLN A 178 14.88 7.20 11.65
CA GLN A 178 13.50 7.70 11.62
C GLN A 178 12.74 7.17 10.40
N ILE A 179 13.39 7.07 9.24
CA ILE A 179 12.82 6.42 8.04
C ILE A 179 12.45 4.97 8.35
N GLU A 180 13.37 4.22 8.97
CA GLU A 180 13.15 2.82 9.34
C GLU A 180 11.98 2.64 10.31
N LYS A 181 11.90 3.49 11.36
CA LYS A 181 10.75 3.51 12.28
C LYS A 181 9.44 3.79 11.55
N GLU A 182 9.45 4.73 10.60
CA GLU A 182 8.25 5.10 9.86
C GLU A 182 7.80 4.02 8.88
N LEU A 183 8.74 3.39 8.19
CA LEU A 183 8.47 2.25 7.31
C LEU A 183 7.94 1.05 8.12
N ALA A 184 8.45 0.80 9.34
CA ALA A 184 7.91 -0.25 10.21
C ALA A 184 6.46 0.05 10.64
N PHE A 185 6.22 1.24 11.20
CA PHE A 185 4.87 1.68 11.61
C PHE A 185 3.87 1.63 10.45
N ASN A 186 4.26 2.18 9.30
CA ASN A 186 3.38 2.24 8.13
C ASN A 186 3.01 0.83 7.62
N LEU A 187 3.92 -0.15 7.74
CA LEU A 187 3.63 -1.52 7.34
C LEU A 187 2.59 -2.18 8.27
N THR A 188 2.65 -1.90 9.58
CA THR A 188 1.60 -2.30 10.54
C THR A 188 0.24 -1.69 10.15
N ALA A 189 0.22 -0.44 9.70
CA ALA A 189 -1.03 0.20 9.23
C ALA A 189 -1.55 -0.41 7.91
N CYS A 190 -0.68 -0.91 7.04
CA CYS A 190 -1.05 -1.66 5.84
C CYS A 190 -1.61 -3.05 6.17
N ASP A 191 -1.08 -3.72 7.20
CA ASP A 191 -1.56 -5.02 7.68
C ASP A 191 -2.94 -4.90 8.36
N ALA A 192 -3.09 -3.91 9.26
CA ALA A 192 -4.33 -3.68 9.99
C ALA A 192 -5.54 -3.34 9.10
N TYR A 193 -5.31 -2.73 7.93
CA TYR A 193 -6.37 -2.41 6.98
C TYR A 193 -6.01 -2.86 5.55
N PRO A 194 -6.67 -3.92 5.03
CA PRO A 194 -6.35 -4.45 3.71
C PRO A 194 -6.48 -3.39 2.60
N ARG A 195 -5.45 -3.28 1.75
CA ARG A 195 -5.40 -2.33 0.62
C ARG A 195 -5.53 -0.87 1.09
N ASN A 196 -4.85 -0.51 2.17
CA ASN A 196 -4.80 0.85 2.68
C ASN A 196 -4.01 1.77 1.73
N TYR A 197 -4.70 2.30 0.72
CA TYR A 197 -4.12 3.20 -0.28
C TYR A 197 -3.37 4.39 0.35
N TYR A 198 -3.91 4.97 1.42
CA TYR A 198 -3.30 6.15 2.05
C TYR A 198 -2.01 5.81 2.80
N ALA A 199 -1.96 4.64 3.46
CA ALA A 199 -0.73 4.14 4.05
C ALA A 199 0.34 3.88 2.98
N TRP A 200 -0.02 3.18 1.89
CA TRP A 200 0.92 2.94 0.78
C TRP A 200 1.38 4.23 0.09
N PHE A 201 0.50 5.22 -0.05
CA PHE A 201 0.87 6.54 -0.57
C PHE A 201 1.85 7.27 0.36
N HIS A 202 1.62 7.22 1.67
CA HIS A 202 2.56 7.75 2.65
C HIS A 202 3.91 7.03 2.61
N ARG A 203 3.91 5.71 2.40
CA ARG A 203 5.13 4.91 2.23
C ARG A 203 5.93 5.35 1.01
N LYS A 204 5.25 5.57 -0.14
CA LYS A 204 5.87 6.13 -1.35
C LYS A 204 6.53 7.47 -1.04
N TRP A 205 5.83 8.32 -0.31
CA TRP A 205 6.34 9.62 0.07
C TRP A 205 7.61 9.50 0.93
N ILE A 206 7.63 8.66 1.96
CA ILE A 206 8.84 8.43 2.79
C ILE A 206 10.02 7.91 1.95
N MET A 207 9.78 6.93 1.08
CA MET A 207 10.85 6.43 0.19
C MET A 207 11.32 7.48 -0.80
N HIS A 208 10.43 8.32 -1.30
CA HIS A 208 10.80 9.44 -2.15
C HIS A 208 11.75 10.41 -1.42
N GLN A 209 11.50 10.67 -0.13
CA GLN A 209 12.41 11.46 0.72
C GLN A 209 13.77 10.77 0.86
N LEU A 210 13.82 9.45 1.07
CA LEU A 210 15.07 8.70 1.14
C LEU A 210 15.89 8.82 -0.15
N ILE A 211 15.25 8.52 -1.29
CA ILE A 211 15.91 8.48 -2.61
C ILE A 211 16.47 9.85 -3.01
N HIS A 212 15.74 10.93 -2.72
CA HIS A 212 16.12 12.29 -3.14
C HIS A 212 16.78 13.11 -2.02
N SER A 213 17.10 12.48 -0.88
CA SER A 213 17.82 13.16 0.19
C SER A 213 19.19 13.62 -0.29
N THR A 214 19.49 14.91 -0.16
CA THR A 214 20.81 15.45 -0.48
C THR A 214 21.85 14.85 0.46
N PRO A 215 23.07 14.55 -0.02
CA PRO A 215 24.16 14.14 0.86
C PRO A 215 24.46 15.31 1.80
N SER A 216 23.98 15.19 3.03
CA SER A 216 24.36 16.11 4.11
C SER A 216 25.83 15.86 4.42
N SER A 217 26.58 16.90 4.76
CA SER A 217 28.02 16.84 5.11
C SER A 217 28.33 15.90 6.29
N VAL A 218 27.30 15.39 6.96
CA VAL A 218 27.36 14.44 8.06
C VAL A 218 26.20 13.44 7.86
N SER A 219 26.51 12.14 7.81
CA SER A 219 25.65 10.98 8.11
C SER A 219 24.62 10.44 7.10
N SER A 220 24.97 10.21 5.83
CA SER A 220 24.72 8.87 5.26
C SER A 220 25.53 8.60 4.02
N SER A 221 26.34 7.54 4.05
CA SER A 221 27.01 7.09 2.83
C SER A 221 25.98 6.50 1.87
N ASP A 222 26.23 6.56 0.56
CA ASP A 222 25.33 5.94 -0.43
C ASP A 222 25.08 4.44 -0.12
N HIS A 223 26.03 3.78 0.52
CA HIS A 223 25.91 2.41 1.03
C HIS A 223 24.80 2.25 2.06
N GLU A 224 24.64 3.16 3.02
CA GLU A 224 23.58 3.06 4.04
C GLU A 224 22.19 3.26 3.43
N LYS A 225 22.07 4.13 2.41
CA LYS A 225 20.83 4.30 1.66
C LYS A 225 20.49 3.05 0.85
N GLU A 226 21.50 2.43 0.24
CA GLU A 226 21.35 1.16 -0.47
C GLU A 226 20.89 0.05 0.49
N GLU A 227 21.53 -0.08 1.66
CA GLU A 227 21.14 -1.05 2.70
C GLU A 227 19.69 -0.84 3.19
N ALA A 228 19.25 0.41 3.37
CA ALA A 228 17.86 0.72 3.71
C ALA A 228 16.89 0.31 2.59
N CYS A 229 17.25 0.53 1.32
CA CYS A 229 16.47 0.08 0.17
C CYS A 229 16.42 -1.46 0.08
N ASP A 230 17.48 -2.15 0.45
CA ASP A 230 17.56 -3.61 0.47
C ASP A 230 16.68 -4.22 1.57
N SER A 231 16.74 -3.62 2.75
CA SER A 231 15.85 -3.93 3.88
C SER A 231 14.39 -3.73 3.49
N GLU A 232 14.09 -2.66 2.75
CA GLU A 232 12.74 -2.40 2.26
C GLU A 232 12.25 -3.44 1.25
N ARG A 233 13.10 -3.87 0.30
CA ARG A 233 12.73 -4.95 -0.63
C ARG A 233 12.42 -6.24 0.13
N THR A 234 13.21 -6.57 1.15
CA THR A 234 13.00 -7.75 2.01
C THR A 234 11.65 -7.67 2.75
N ARG A 235 11.32 -6.52 3.34
CA ARG A 235 10.01 -6.29 4.00
C ARG A 235 8.85 -6.52 3.04
N LEU A 236 8.96 -6.04 1.81
CA LEU A 236 7.90 -6.18 0.81
C LEU A 236 7.70 -7.62 0.34
N LEU A 237 8.78 -8.39 0.17
CA LEU A 237 8.68 -9.81 -0.15
C LEU A 237 7.95 -10.55 0.98
N HIS A 238 8.29 -10.25 2.24
CA HIS A 238 7.58 -10.84 3.37
C HIS A 238 6.10 -10.44 3.37
N PHE A 239 5.78 -9.15 3.24
CA PHE A 239 4.40 -8.65 3.20
C PHE A 239 3.58 -9.28 2.07
N LEU A 240 4.13 -9.38 0.86
CA LEU A 240 3.43 -9.99 -0.27
C LEU A 240 3.10 -11.47 -0.05
N SER A 241 3.95 -12.20 0.68
CA SER A 241 3.68 -13.61 0.95
C SER A 241 2.47 -13.81 1.86
N LEU A 242 2.18 -12.83 2.73
CA LEU A 242 1.01 -12.78 3.61
C LEU A 242 -0.21 -12.13 2.94
N HIS A 243 0.00 -11.17 2.04
CA HIS A 243 -1.06 -10.37 1.41
C HIS A 243 -1.00 -10.38 -0.13
N PRO A 244 -1.09 -11.55 -0.80
CA PRO A 244 -0.95 -11.66 -2.25
C PRO A 244 -2.07 -10.97 -3.06
N ARG A 245 -3.16 -10.54 -2.41
CA ARG A 245 -4.27 -9.77 -3.01
C ARG A 245 -4.09 -8.26 -2.96
N ASP A 246 -3.03 -7.76 -2.32
CA ASP A 246 -2.84 -6.32 -2.14
C ASP A 246 -2.21 -5.67 -3.39
N HIS A 247 -3.07 -5.14 -4.25
CA HIS A 247 -2.63 -4.42 -5.44
C HIS A 247 -1.94 -3.08 -5.12
N SER A 248 -2.21 -2.48 -3.96
CA SER A 248 -1.54 -1.24 -3.54
C SER A 248 -0.07 -1.52 -3.18
N ALA A 249 0.21 -2.66 -2.56
CA ALA A 249 1.58 -3.14 -2.33
C ALA A 249 2.34 -3.34 -3.66
N THR A 250 1.73 -3.98 -4.66
CA THR A 250 2.37 -4.11 -5.98
C THR A 250 2.57 -2.78 -6.69
N ASN A 251 1.65 -1.83 -6.53
CA ASN A 251 1.80 -0.48 -7.08
C ASN A 251 2.95 0.30 -6.41
N TYR A 252 3.23 0.01 -5.13
CA TYR A 252 4.39 0.51 -4.41
C TYR A 252 5.70 -0.14 -4.88
N ILE A 253 5.70 -1.46 -5.08
CA ILE A 253 6.83 -2.18 -5.66
C ILE A 253 7.18 -1.66 -7.06
N SER A 254 6.17 -1.44 -7.90
CA SER A 254 6.34 -0.81 -9.22
C SER A 254 7.04 0.53 -9.13
N PHE A 255 6.64 1.38 -8.16
CA PHE A 255 7.31 2.64 -7.89
C PHE A 255 8.80 2.42 -7.56
N LEU A 256 9.13 1.56 -6.59
CA LEU A 256 10.51 1.30 -6.20
C LEU A 256 11.38 0.81 -7.37
N ILE A 257 10.85 -0.11 -8.19
CA ILE A 257 11.57 -0.63 -9.37
C ILE A 257 11.92 0.50 -10.36
N THR A 258 11.04 1.50 -10.49
CA THR A 258 11.22 2.60 -11.45
C THR A 258 12.00 3.78 -10.93
N THR A 259 12.01 4.01 -9.60
CA THR A 259 12.58 5.22 -9.00
C THR A 259 13.92 5.00 -8.32
N THR A 260 14.25 3.77 -7.94
CA THR A 260 15.54 3.47 -7.32
C THR A 260 16.61 3.21 -8.38
N THR A 261 17.78 3.82 -8.21
CA THR A 261 18.96 3.56 -9.03
C THR A 261 19.66 2.31 -8.51
N ILE A 262 19.16 1.13 -8.89
CA ILE A 262 19.76 -0.15 -8.49
C ILE A 262 20.43 -0.86 -9.68
N PRO A 263 21.49 -1.65 -9.44
CA PRO A 263 22.11 -2.50 -10.46
C PRO A 263 21.08 -3.38 -11.16
N HIS A 264 21.23 -3.56 -12.48
CA HIS A 264 20.29 -4.33 -13.30
C HIS A 264 20.06 -5.74 -12.74
N ALA A 265 21.12 -6.44 -12.35
CA ALA A 265 21.04 -7.77 -11.77
C ALA A 265 20.18 -7.82 -10.48
N THR A 266 20.36 -6.85 -9.58
CA THR A 266 19.59 -6.74 -8.34
C THR A 266 18.11 -6.48 -8.63
N ARG A 267 17.81 -5.62 -9.61
CA ARG A 267 16.44 -5.32 -10.05
C ARG A 267 15.74 -6.56 -10.61
N VAL A 268 16.42 -7.27 -11.51
CA VAL A 268 15.89 -8.50 -12.12
C VAL A 268 15.62 -9.55 -11.05
N LYS A 269 16.56 -9.75 -10.11
CA LYS A 269 16.39 -10.69 -9.00
C LYS A 269 15.19 -10.32 -8.14
N PHE A 270 15.04 -9.05 -7.75
CA PHE A 270 13.89 -8.60 -6.97
C PHE A 270 12.55 -8.82 -7.72
N ILE A 271 12.50 -8.52 -9.02
CA ILE A 271 11.31 -8.77 -9.85
C ILE A 271 10.97 -10.26 -9.90
N GLN A 272 11.98 -11.13 -10.04
CA GLN A 272 11.80 -12.59 -10.01
C GLN A 272 11.27 -13.07 -8.66
N ASP A 273 11.76 -12.52 -7.54
CA ASP A 273 11.32 -12.89 -6.20
C ASP A 273 9.88 -12.45 -5.94
N VAL A 274 9.52 -11.21 -6.30
CA VAL A 274 8.13 -10.71 -6.25
C VAL A 274 7.21 -11.60 -7.07
N TYR A 275 7.61 -11.90 -8.31
CA TYR A 275 6.83 -12.74 -9.19
C TYR A 275 6.66 -14.16 -8.63
N THR A 276 7.72 -14.76 -8.10
CA THR A 276 7.68 -16.12 -7.52
C THR A 276 6.66 -16.24 -6.40
N ILE A 277 6.52 -15.19 -5.58
CA ILE A 277 5.50 -15.13 -4.52
C ILE A 277 4.11 -15.01 -5.12
N LEU A 278 3.92 -14.06 -6.05
CA LEU A 278 2.60 -13.79 -6.65
C LEU A 278 2.10 -14.95 -7.52
N ALA A 279 2.98 -15.67 -8.20
CA ALA A 279 2.66 -16.81 -9.06
C ALA A 279 2.14 -18.03 -8.28
N GLN A 280 2.31 -18.08 -6.96
CA GLN A 280 1.65 -19.07 -6.10
C GLN A 280 0.14 -18.84 -5.98
N TYR A 281 -0.34 -17.64 -6.36
CA TYR A 281 -1.75 -17.25 -6.27
C TYR A 281 -2.27 -16.71 -7.60
N PRO A 282 -2.24 -17.53 -8.67
CA PRO A 282 -2.49 -17.05 -10.01
C PRO A 282 -3.96 -16.66 -10.25
N GLN A 283 -4.88 -17.04 -9.37
CA GLN A 283 -6.26 -16.58 -9.38
C GLN A 283 -6.45 -15.10 -8.98
N TYR A 284 -5.42 -14.46 -8.42
CA TYR A 284 -5.48 -13.04 -8.03
C TYR A 284 -5.01 -12.13 -9.16
N GLU A 285 -5.74 -11.03 -9.38
CA GLU A 285 -5.39 -10.05 -10.42
C GLU A 285 -4.03 -9.37 -10.18
N THR A 286 -3.51 -9.43 -8.95
CA THR A 286 -2.24 -8.85 -8.53
C THR A 286 -1.06 -9.35 -9.37
N VAL A 287 -0.91 -10.67 -9.57
CA VAL A 287 0.21 -11.24 -10.36
C VAL A 287 0.17 -10.77 -11.81
N TRP A 288 -1.02 -10.77 -12.39
CA TRP A 288 -1.24 -10.39 -13.78
C TRP A 288 -1.05 -8.90 -14.01
N SER A 289 -1.48 -8.08 -13.05
CA SER A 289 -1.24 -6.63 -13.08
C SER A 289 0.24 -6.30 -12.97
N PHE A 290 0.97 -7.03 -12.12
CA PHE A 290 2.42 -6.92 -12.00
C PHE A 290 3.14 -7.31 -13.31
N LEU A 291 2.74 -8.42 -13.94
CA LEU A 291 3.27 -8.84 -15.24
C LEU A 291 3.05 -7.80 -16.34
N LYS A 292 1.86 -7.20 -16.41
CA LYS A 292 1.57 -6.10 -17.34
C LYS A 292 2.48 -4.91 -17.09
N PHE A 293 2.64 -4.50 -15.83
CA PHE A 293 3.54 -3.42 -15.46
C PHE A 293 4.99 -3.67 -15.89
N ILE A 294 5.54 -4.86 -15.60
CA ILE A 294 6.91 -5.21 -15.98
C ILE A 294 7.09 -5.16 -17.51
N THR A 295 6.06 -5.59 -18.24
CA THR A 295 6.05 -5.55 -19.71
C THR A 295 6.11 -4.12 -20.26
N ILE A 296 5.26 -3.24 -19.75
CA ILE A 296 5.14 -1.85 -20.23
C ILE A 296 6.33 -0.99 -19.80
N SER A 297 6.78 -1.18 -18.55
CA SER A 297 7.81 -0.33 -17.94
C SER A 297 9.20 -0.52 -18.53
N ARG A 298 9.43 -1.60 -19.30
CA ARG A 298 10.74 -1.98 -19.87
C ARG A 298 11.86 -2.01 -18.82
N THR A 299 11.49 -2.36 -17.59
CA THR A 299 12.41 -2.45 -16.45
C THR A 299 13.32 -3.67 -16.50
N ILE A 300 12.97 -4.66 -17.33
CA ILE A 300 13.78 -5.83 -17.68
C ILE A 300 13.82 -5.99 -19.20
N THR A 301 14.80 -6.75 -19.68
CA THR A 301 14.90 -7.10 -21.09
C THR A 301 13.75 -8.00 -21.53
N ILE A 302 13.47 -8.01 -22.83
CA ILE A 302 12.49 -8.90 -23.45
C ILE A 302 12.81 -10.38 -23.14
N ARG A 303 14.09 -10.76 -23.11
CA ARG A 303 14.53 -12.12 -22.75
C ARG A 303 14.19 -12.46 -21.30
N GLU A 304 14.50 -11.59 -20.34
CA GLU A 304 14.20 -11.81 -18.92
C GLU A 304 12.70 -11.89 -18.66
N MET A 305 11.93 -11.06 -19.35
CA MET A 305 10.47 -11.11 -19.32
C MET A 305 9.97 -12.49 -19.74
N VAL A 306 10.45 -13.03 -20.85
CA VAL A 306 10.02 -14.36 -21.32
C VAL A 306 10.42 -15.49 -20.38
N VAL A 307 11.61 -15.43 -19.78
CA VAL A 307 11.99 -16.41 -18.75
C VAL A 307 10.98 -16.40 -17.60
N LEU A 308 10.52 -15.22 -17.20
CA LEU A 308 9.55 -15.03 -16.11
C LEU A 308 8.13 -15.44 -16.52
N PHE A 309 7.69 -15.22 -17.76
CA PHE A 309 6.40 -15.75 -18.23
C PHE A 309 6.42 -17.27 -18.36
N ASN A 310 7.51 -17.85 -18.89
CA ASN A 310 7.65 -19.29 -19.09
C ASN A 310 7.73 -20.09 -17.78
N SER A 311 8.07 -19.45 -16.66
CA SER A 311 7.99 -20.08 -15.35
C SER A 311 6.57 -20.11 -14.77
N HIS A 312 5.58 -19.44 -15.38
CA HIS A 312 4.20 -19.46 -14.90
C HIS A 312 3.56 -20.85 -15.10
N PRO A 313 2.96 -21.46 -14.06
CA PRO A 313 2.31 -22.77 -14.18
C PRO A 313 1.15 -22.76 -15.19
N ASP A 314 0.28 -21.74 -15.14
CA ASP A 314 -0.88 -21.66 -16.04
C ASP A 314 -0.53 -21.46 -17.51
N LEU A 315 0.59 -20.78 -17.82
CA LEU A 315 1.01 -20.63 -19.21
C LEU A 315 1.35 -22.00 -19.78
N SER A 316 2.10 -22.83 -19.05
CA SER A 316 2.43 -24.19 -19.48
C SER A 316 1.17 -25.04 -19.73
N GLN A 317 0.13 -24.89 -18.91
CA GLN A 317 -1.15 -25.59 -19.10
C GLN A 317 -1.95 -25.06 -20.29
N LEU A 318 -2.02 -23.74 -20.46
CA LEU A 318 -2.68 -23.12 -21.61
C LEU A 318 -2.06 -23.61 -22.91
N LEU A 319 -0.73 -23.68 -22.97
CA LEU A 319 0.01 -24.15 -24.14
C LEU A 319 -0.25 -25.63 -24.45
N HIS A 320 -0.27 -26.47 -23.43
CA HIS A 320 -0.66 -27.87 -23.59
C HIS A 320 -2.08 -27.99 -24.16
N SER A 321 -3.00 -27.13 -23.70
CA SER A 321 -4.40 -27.15 -24.14
C SER A 321 -4.56 -26.62 -25.58
N LEU A 322 -3.81 -25.59 -25.97
CA LEU A 322 -3.77 -25.05 -27.32
C LEU A 322 -3.17 -26.02 -28.34
N ASN A 323 -2.15 -26.80 -27.94
CA ASN A 323 -1.47 -27.73 -28.83
C ASN A 323 -2.27 -29.00 -29.12
N ASN A 324 -3.16 -29.39 -28.20
CA ASN A 324 -3.89 -30.64 -28.34
C ASN A 324 -5.26 -30.48 -29.04
N ASP A 325 -5.69 -29.26 -29.39
CA ASP A 325 -7.01 -28.88 -29.97
C ASP A 325 -8.26 -29.46 -29.23
N ASP A 326 -8.06 -30.29 -28.22
CA ASP A 326 -9.04 -30.98 -27.40
C ASP A 326 -9.32 -30.16 -26.13
N ASN A 327 -10.59 -29.83 -25.91
CA ASN A 327 -11.17 -29.23 -24.70
C ASN A 327 -11.22 -27.70 -24.59
N PHE A 328 -10.94 -26.92 -25.63
CA PHE A 328 -11.13 -25.46 -25.49
C PHE A 328 -12.60 -25.04 -25.33
N SER A 329 -13.55 -25.85 -25.83
CA SER A 329 -14.99 -25.63 -25.72
C SER A 329 -15.54 -25.76 -24.29
N MET A 330 -14.83 -26.50 -23.42
CA MET A 330 -15.21 -26.68 -22.00
C MET A 330 -15.03 -25.37 -21.20
N PHE A 331 -14.01 -24.57 -21.53
CA PHE A 331 -13.72 -23.30 -20.84
C PHE A 331 -14.74 -22.20 -21.14
N VAL A 332 -15.48 -22.32 -22.24
CA VAL A 332 -16.47 -21.33 -22.72
C VAL A 332 -17.88 -21.63 -22.19
N THR A 333 -18.17 -22.88 -21.83
CA THR A 333 -19.52 -23.34 -21.44
C THR A 333 -19.79 -23.28 -19.94
N HIS A 334 -18.75 -23.33 -19.09
CA HIS A 334 -18.92 -23.33 -17.63
C HIS A 334 -19.05 -21.94 -16.97
N ALA A 335 -18.67 -20.87 -17.67
CA ALA A 335 -18.90 -19.50 -17.21
C ALA A 335 -20.39 -19.17 -17.00
N SER A 336 -21.29 -19.90 -17.68
CA SER A 336 -22.74 -19.72 -17.62
C SER A 336 -23.44 -20.61 -16.57
N SER A 337 -22.77 -21.65 -16.05
CA SER A 337 -23.40 -22.69 -15.20
C SER A 337 -23.08 -22.59 -13.70
N ALA A 338 -22.26 -21.63 -13.27
CA ALA A 338 -21.79 -21.50 -11.88
C ALA A 338 -22.79 -20.82 -10.92
N SER A 339 -24.10 -21.03 -11.11
CA SER A 339 -25.15 -20.59 -10.16
C SER A 339 -25.71 -21.72 -9.30
N GLY A 340 -25.16 -22.95 -9.39
CA GLY A 340 -25.55 -24.10 -8.58
C GLY A 340 -24.65 -24.30 -7.36
N GLY A 341 -25.18 -24.02 -6.16
CA GLY A 341 -24.44 -24.06 -4.90
C GLY A 341 -24.04 -25.44 -4.41
N HIS A 342 -22.83 -25.88 -4.76
CA HIS A 342 -22.13 -26.95 -4.05
C HIS A 342 -20.71 -26.51 -3.67
N ASN A 343 -20.52 -26.14 -2.39
CA ASN A 343 -19.24 -25.77 -1.76
C ASN A 343 -18.33 -27.00 -1.57
N THR A 344 -17.97 -27.69 -2.65
CA THR A 344 -16.94 -28.74 -2.59
C THR A 344 -15.56 -28.14 -2.88
N LEU A 345 -14.51 -28.70 -2.28
CA LEU A 345 -13.13 -28.29 -2.55
C LEU A 345 -12.79 -28.40 -4.05
N ALA A 346 -13.26 -29.46 -4.71
CA ALA A 346 -13.07 -29.65 -6.15
C ALA A 346 -13.73 -28.55 -7.00
N ALA A 347 -14.92 -28.09 -6.63
CA ALA A 347 -15.59 -26.98 -7.32
C ALA A 347 -14.84 -25.65 -7.12
N GLN A 348 -14.30 -25.42 -5.93
CA GLN A 348 -13.48 -24.23 -5.64
C GLN A 348 -12.15 -24.26 -6.42
N GLU A 349 -11.47 -25.41 -6.47
CA GLU A 349 -10.26 -25.59 -7.27
C GLU A 349 -10.50 -25.35 -8.77
N LEU A 350 -11.62 -25.86 -9.29
CA LEU A 350 -12.02 -25.62 -10.68
C LEU A 350 -12.25 -24.12 -10.94
N GLN A 351 -12.97 -23.44 -10.06
CA GLN A 351 -13.24 -21.99 -10.18
C GLN A 351 -11.96 -21.15 -10.08
N VAL A 352 -11.05 -21.51 -9.17
CA VAL A 352 -9.72 -20.90 -9.04
C VAL A 352 -8.95 -21.06 -10.36
N ARG A 353 -8.94 -22.27 -10.92
CA ARG A 353 -8.26 -22.58 -12.18
C ARG A 353 -8.84 -21.80 -13.36
N GLU A 354 -10.16 -21.79 -13.50
CA GLU A 354 -10.85 -21.03 -14.56
C GLU A 354 -10.51 -19.54 -14.48
N ARG A 355 -10.63 -18.95 -13.29
CA ARG A 355 -10.29 -17.54 -13.06
C ARG A 355 -8.84 -17.24 -13.44
N SER A 356 -7.93 -18.12 -13.05
CA SER A 356 -6.50 -18.01 -13.34
C SER A 356 -6.21 -17.96 -14.85
N LEU A 357 -6.79 -18.91 -15.59
CA LEU A 357 -6.67 -19.00 -17.05
C LEU A 357 -7.25 -17.77 -17.75
N ILE A 358 -8.41 -17.29 -17.31
CA ILE A 358 -9.03 -16.06 -17.86
C ILE A 358 -8.09 -14.87 -17.68
N LEU A 359 -7.50 -14.71 -16.50
CA LEU A 359 -6.57 -13.61 -16.23
C LEU A 359 -5.26 -13.75 -17.02
N CYS A 360 -4.79 -14.98 -17.23
CA CYS A 360 -3.67 -15.30 -18.12
C CYS A 360 -3.96 -14.84 -19.55
N LEU A 361 -5.08 -15.27 -20.13
CA LEU A 361 -5.51 -14.90 -21.49
C LEU A 361 -5.65 -13.37 -21.63
N ARG A 362 -6.31 -12.71 -20.68
CA ARG A 362 -6.44 -11.24 -20.67
C ARG A 362 -5.08 -10.54 -20.63
N THR A 363 -4.10 -11.13 -19.95
CA THR A 363 -2.75 -10.58 -19.87
C THR A 363 -1.98 -10.78 -21.17
N LEU A 364 -2.02 -11.97 -21.75
CA LEU A 364 -1.43 -12.23 -23.07
C LEU A 364 -2.03 -11.33 -24.14
N TYR A 365 -3.35 -11.14 -24.13
CA TYR A 365 -4.00 -10.22 -25.06
C TYR A 365 -3.57 -8.77 -24.88
N PHE A 366 -3.49 -8.32 -23.63
CA PHE A 366 -3.01 -6.98 -23.32
C PHE A 366 -1.60 -6.77 -23.87
N ILE A 367 -0.71 -7.75 -23.69
CA ILE A 367 0.68 -7.70 -24.17
C ILE A 367 0.73 -7.67 -25.69
N GLY A 368 -0.02 -8.56 -26.37
CA GLY A 368 -0.09 -8.57 -27.83
C GLY A 368 -0.67 -7.30 -28.43
N SER A 369 -1.64 -6.69 -27.76
CA SER A 369 -2.19 -5.41 -28.18
C SER A 369 -1.19 -4.27 -27.99
N HIS A 370 -0.44 -4.28 -26.88
CA HIS A 370 0.57 -3.26 -26.59
C HIS A 370 1.72 -3.27 -27.61
N PHE A 371 2.12 -4.46 -28.08
CA PHE A 371 3.12 -4.64 -29.12
C PHE A 371 2.51 -4.76 -30.53
N GLN A 372 1.31 -4.22 -30.73
CA GLN A 372 0.62 -4.12 -32.02
C GLN A 372 0.68 -5.42 -32.85
N TRP A 373 0.01 -6.49 -32.42
CA TRP A 373 -0.16 -7.80 -33.09
C TRP A 373 0.38 -8.00 -34.53
N ALA A 374 0.16 -7.07 -35.46
CA ALA A 374 0.72 -7.04 -36.82
C ALA A 374 2.26 -6.97 -36.90
N GLU A 375 2.94 -6.48 -35.86
CA GLU A 375 4.41 -6.48 -35.75
C GLU A 375 4.97 -7.82 -35.21
N TRP A 376 4.09 -8.76 -34.84
CA TRP A 376 4.50 -10.06 -34.36
C TRP A 376 4.83 -10.96 -35.54
N THR A 377 6.10 -11.35 -35.66
CA THR A 377 6.44 -12.55 -36.45
C THR A 377 5.87 -13.79 -35.74
N ASP A 378 5.70 -14.90 -36.47
CA ASP A 378 5.35 -16.18 -35.84
C ASP A 378 6.36 -16.52 -34.71
N ASP A 379 7.60 -16.03 -34.79
CA ASP A 379 8.62 -16.13 -33.72
C ASP A 379 8.26 -15.36 -32.45
N VAL A 380 7.55 -14.22 -32.50
CA VAL A 380 7.15 -13.45 -31.29
C VAL A 380 5.98 -14.16 -30.58
N ALA A 381 5.06 -14.73 -31.35
CA ALA A 381 4.03 -15.62 -30.81
C ALA A 381 4.66 -16.90 -30.24
N LEU A 382 5.63 -17.51 -30.95
CA LEU A 382 6.44 -18.64 -30.48
C LEU A 382 7.23 -18.27 -29.22
N PHE A 383 7.76 -17.04 -29.13
CA PHE A 383 8.60 -16.54 -28.05
C PHE A 383 7.84 -16.35 -26.74
N LEU A 384 6.55 -16.00 -26.81
CA LEU A 384 5.65 -15.90 -25.65
C LEU A 384 4.90 -17.21 -25.34
N LEU A 385 4.76 -18.12 -26.31
CA LEU A 385 3.99 -19.37 -26.17
C LEU A 385 4.82 -20.64 -26.12
N LEU A 386 6.08 -20.68 -26.52
CA LEU A 386 6.87 -21.91 -26.57
C LEU A 386 8.29 -21.60 -26.09
N ARG A 387 8.63 -22.23 -24.96
CA ARG A 387 9.92 -22.22 -24.26
C ARG A 387 11.15 -22.31 -25.18
N LEU A 388 11.53 -21.23 -25.88
CA LEU A 388 12.73 -21.19 -26.73
C LEU A 388 13.58 -19.95 -26.44
N PRO A 389 14.91 -20.08 -26.39
CA PRO A 389 15.82 -18.94 -26.40
C PRO A 389 15.84 -18.27 -27.80
N PRO A 390 16.22 -16.97 -27.90
CA PRO A 390 16.18 -16.19 -29.14
C PRO A 390 17.24 -16.68 -30.17
N PRO A 391 17.24 -16.18 -31.42
CA PRO A 391 17.50 -16.94 -32.64
C PRO A 391 18.97 -17.27 -32.82
N ALA A 392 19.41 -18.38 -32.25
CA ALA A 392 20.61 -19.09 -32.69
C ALA A 392 20.26 -20.46 -33.30
N ILE A 393 18.97 -20.81 -33.41
CA ILE A 393 18.49 -22.12 -33.87
C ILE A 393 17.36 -21.94 -34.89
N LEU A 394 17.63 -21.18 -35.95
CA LEU A 394 16.86 -21.22 -37.20
C LEU A 394 17.73 -21.71 -38.38
N SER A 395 18.74 -22.52 -38.07
CA SER A 395 19.64 -23.15 -39.06
C SER A 395 19.67 -24.68 -38.96
N SER A 396 18.56 -25.30 -38.53
CA SER A 396 18.33 -26.73 -38.74
C SER A 396 17.17 -26.91 -39.72
N PRO A 397 17.42 -27.45 -40.92
CA PRO A 397 16.39 -27.61 -41.96
C PRO A 397 15.41 -28.76 -41.72
N ASP A 398 15.55 -29.53 -40.62
CA ASP A 398 14.84 -30.81 -40.44
C ASP A 398 13.77 -30.85 -39.33
N GLN A 399 13.27 -29.69 -38.84
CA GLN A 399 12.05 -29.70 -38.01
C GLN A 399 10.79 -29.39 -38.83
N PRO A 400 9.71 -30.18 -38.72
CA PRO A 400 8.48 -29.93 -39.46
C PRO A 400 7.89 -28.57 -39.06
N PRO A 401 7.37 -27.78 -40.01
CA PRO A 401 6.77 -26.49 -39.69
C PRO A 401 5.51 -26.74 -38.87
N PHE A 402 5.50 -26.27 -37.60
CA PHE A 402 4.29 -26.23 -36.79
C PHE A 402 3.18 -25.49 -37.57
N SER A 403 2.04 -26.16 -37.75
CA SER A 403 0.99 -25.82 -38.72
C SER A 403 0.24 -24.52 -38.44
N HIS A 404 -0.15 -23.78 -39.50
CA HIS A 404 -1.10 -22.66 -39.54
C HIS A 404 -0.92 -21.60 -38.43
N SER A 405 -0.04 -20.61 -38.68
CA SER A 405 0.28 -19.41 -37.86
C SER A 405 -0.35 -19.42 -36.45
N LEU A 406 0.41 -19.92 -35.49
CA LEU A 406 0.08 -19.94 -34.06
C LEU A 406 -0.39 -18.57 -33.56
N HIS A 407 0.17 -17.48 -34.10
CA HIS A 407 -0.28 -16.12 -33.90
C HIS A 407 -1.75 -15.92 -34.28
N THR A 408 -2.18 -16.42 -35.44
CA THR A 408 -3.56 -16.32 -35.93
C THR A 408 -4.54 -17.12 -35.06
N LYS A 409 -4.16 -18.32 -34.63
CA LYS A 409 -4.95 -19.12 -33.67
C LYS A 409 -5.07 -18.42 -32.31
N LEU A 410 -3.96 -17.95 -31.73
CA LEU A 410 -3.94 -17.23 -30.45
C LEU A 410 -4.76 -15.94 -30.53
N LYS A 411 -4.56 -15.13 -31.58
CA LYS A 411 -5.30 -13.87 -31.78
C LYS A 411 -6.80 -14.12 -31.91
N SER A 412 -7.21 -15.06 -32.76
CA SER A 412 -8.64 -15.41 -32.92
C SER A 412 -9.25 -15.90 -31.62
N LEU A 413 -8.51 -16.68 -30.83
CA LEU A 413 -8.94 -17.21 -29.55
C LEU A 413 -9.10 -16.12 -28.49
N LEU A 414 -8.16 -15.19 -28.41
CA LEU A 414 -8.23 -14.06 -27.49
C LEU A 414 -9.33 -13.07 -27.88
N GLU A 415 -9.52 -12.80 -29.17
CA GLU A 415 -10.62 -11.97 -29.69
C GLU A 415 -11.99 -12.56 -29.36
N ARG A 416 -12.17 -13.89 -29.51
CA ARG A 416 -13.43 -14.58 -29.13
C ARG A 416 -13.73 -14.49 -27.64
N PHE A 417 -12.71 -14.38 -26.80
CA PHE A 417 -12.84 -14.36 -25.34
C PHE A 417 -13.10 -12.96 -24.76
N ILE A 418 -12.75 -11.89 -25.48
CA ILE A 418 -12.92 -10.49 -25.03
C ILE A 418 -14.23 -9.87 -25.49
N VAL A 419 -14.82 -10.40 -26.57
CA VAL A 419 -16.13 -9.98 -27.09
C VAL A 419 -17.31 -10.62 -26.33
N ARG A 420 -17.03 -11.57 -25.42
CA ARG A 420 -17.98 -12.14 -24.45
C ARG A 420 -17.65 -11.64 -23.06
#